data_AF-A0AAD9DDV8-F1
#
_entry.id   AF-A0AAD9DDV8-F1
#
_cell.length_a   1.000
_cell.length_b   1.000
_cell.length_c   1.000
_cell.angle_alpha   90.00
_cell.angle_beta   90.00
_cell.angle_gamma   90.00
#
_symmetry.space_group_name_H-M   'P 1'
#
loop_
_entity.id
_entity.type
_entity.pdbx_description
1 polymer ?
#
loop_
_entity_poly.entity_id
_entity_poly.type
_entity_poly.pdbx_seq_one_letter_code
_entity_poly.pdbx_strand_id
1 'polypeptide(L)'
;MMMFCCAGCGIAEVDDIKLMQCAACDLVRYCSDGCQKDHMPQHKKDCKKRAAELRDEILFKQPESSHDGDCPICLLPLPIDSRKTILTGCCSKVICDGCNFAYIMRECQGSKAPICPFCRHLTDMSKEEYRRNLMKRIEANDPEAMSHKGFDCESEGDYISAFGYYSKATELGYVEAHFSLSGLYREGQGVEKDEKKEVHHLEEAAIGGHPKARHNLGFVELKNGRHARAVKHLIIAAKLGHDMSVDLLKLCYRDGLVSKEDFAAALRGHQAAADATKSPQREAAEVFRKLGFRKS
;
A
#
# COMPACT_ATOMS: atom_id res chain seq x y z
N MET A 1 24.99 -29.65 16.61
CA MET A 1 24.02 -28.61 17.06
C MET A 1 24.84 -27.37 17.37
N MET A 2 24.57 -26.24 16.72
CA MET A 2 25.30 -25.00 16.97
C MET A 2 24.82 -24.44 18.32
N MET A 3 25.70 -24.41 19.31
CA MET A 3 25.37 -23.90 20.65
C MET A 3 25.35 -22.38 20.59
N PHE A 4 24.22 -21.75 20.93
CA PHE A 4 24.10 -20.29 20.97
C PHE A 4 24.65 -19.77 22.29
N CYS A 5 25.39 -18.66 22.26
CA CYS A 5 25.94 -18.01 23.45
C CYS A 5 25.52 -16.54 23.50
N CYS A 6 25.38 -16.01 24.71
CA CYS A 6 25.19 -14.59 24.95
C CYS A 6 26.39 -13.81 24.41
N ALA A 7 26.15 -12.81 23.57
CA ALA A 7 27.22 -11.99 23.00
C ALA A 7 27.89 -11.07 24.03
N GLY A 8 27.22 -10.79 25.17
CA GLY A 8 27.78 -9.94 26.24
C GLY A 8 28.68 -10.69 27.23
N CYS A 9 28.26 -11.86 27.70
CA CYS A 9 28.96 -12.61 28.76
C CYS A 9 29.43 -14.01 28.36
N GLY A 10 29.10 -14.48 27.15
CA GLY A 10 29.51 -15.79 26.65
C GLY A 10 28.71 -16.99 27.20
N ILE A 11 27.73 -16.77 28.09
CA ILE A 11 26.93 -17.87 28.66
C ILE A 11 26.14 -18.60 27.56
N ALA A 12 26.17 -19.93 27.58
CA ALA A 12 25.48 -20.76 26.61
C ALA A 12 23.97 -20.81 26.89
N GLU A 13 23.17 -20.92 25.82
CA GLU A 13 21.76 -21.29 25.88
C GLU A 13 21.66 -22.76 26.31
N VAL A 14 21.27 -22.96 27.57
CA VAL A 14 21.03 -24.26 28.20
C VAL A 14 19.62 -24.26 28.78
N ASP A 15 19.10 -25.40 29.26
CA ASP A 15 17.69 -25.57 29.63
C ASP A 15 17.11 -24.46 30.52
N ASP A 16 17.91 -23.88 31.41
CA ASP A 16 17.51 -22.80 32.34
C ASP A 16 17.77 -21.36 31.83
N ILE A 17 18.43 -21.20 30.67
CA ILE A 17 18.87 -19.89 30.15
C ILE A 17 18.32 -19.69 28.74
N LYS A 18 17.32 -18.81 28.62
CA LYS A 18 16.80 -18.35 27.32
C LYS A 18 17.51 -17.09 26.88
N LEU A 19 18.07 -17.11 25.67
CA LEU A 19 18.70 -15.94 25.09
C LEU A 19 17.70 -15.13 24.24
N MET A 20 17.64 -13.82 24.47
CA MET A 20 16.83 -12.88 23.71
C MET A 20 17.60 -12.36 22.51
N GLN A 21 17.02 -12.46 21.33
CA GLN A 21 17.63 -11.98 20.09
C GLN A 21 17.59 -10.45 20.02
N CYS A 22 18.61 -9.84 19.42
CA CYS A 22 18.61 -8.40 19.20
C CYS A 22 17.50 -8.02 18.21
N ALA A 23 16.43 -7.39 18.70
CA ALA A 23 15.25 -7.03 17.93
C ALA A 23 15.51 -6.11 16.72
N ALA A 24 16.69 -5.49 16.63
CA ALA A 24 17.05 -4.62 15.51
C ALA A 24 17.74 -5.37 14.35
N CYS A 25 18.53 -6.41 14.64
CA CYS A 25 19.47 -6.97 13.66
C CYS A 25 19.45 -8.49 13.57
N ASP A 26 18.86 -9.19 14.54
CA ASP A 26 18.78 -10.64 14.58
C ASP A 26 20.12 -11.41 14.56
N LEU A 27 21.28 -10.74 14.66
CA LEU A 27 22.60 -11.40 14.58
C LEU A 27 23.05 -12.03 15.89
N VAL A 28 22.71 -11.40 17.01
CA VAL A 28 23.25 -11.71 18.32
C VAL A 28 22.12 -11.93 19.31
N ARG A 29 22.41 -12.70 20.36
CA ARG A 29 21.48 -12.97 21.45
C ARG A 29 22.09 -12.58 22.79
N TYR A 30 21.24 -12.26 23.75
CA TYR A 30 21.63 -11.78 25.07
C TYR A 30 20.84 -12.51 26.16
N CYS A 31 21.47 -12.86 27.28
CA CYS A 31 20.76 -13.43 28.43
C CYS A 31 20.02 -12.35 29.26
N SER A 32 20.32 -11.07 29.04
CA SER A 32 19.70 -9.96 29.76
C SER A 32 19.88 -8.62 29.02
N ASP A 33 19.05 -7.64 29.37
CA ASP A 33 19.19 -6.25 28.90
C ASP A 33 20.52 -5.62 29.31
N GLY A 34 21.10 -6.05 30.45
CA GLY A 34 22.41 -5.62 30.91
C GLY A 34 23.50 -6.03 29.92
N CYS A 35 23.56 -7.32 29.57
CA CYS A 35 24.49 -7.83 28.57
C CYS A 35 24.30 -7.17 27.19
N GLN A 36 23.07 -6.83 26.81
CA GLN A 36 22.80 -6.09 25.58
C GLN A 36 23.38 -4.67 25.63
N LYS A 37 23.18 -3.94 26.74
CA LYS A 37 23.71 -2.59 26.91
C LYS A 37 25.23 -2.57 26.93
N ASP A 38 25.85 -3.53 27.61
CA ASP A 38 27.30 -3.63 27.76
C ASP A 38 28.01 -3.97 26.44
N HIS A 39 27.38 -4.81 25.61
CA HIS A 39 27.89 -5.20 24.29
C HIS A 39 27.53 -4.20 23.16
N MET A 40 26.58 -3.29 23.39
CA MET A 40 26.13 -2.33 22.39
C MET A 40 27.26 -1.49 21.77
N PRO A 41 28.26 -0.98 22.52
CA PRO A 41 29.36 -0.20 21.94
C PRO A 41 30.14 -0.96 20.85
N GLN A 42 30.36 -2.27 21.03
CA GLN A 42 31.05 -3.14 20.08
C GLN A 42 30.13 -3.50 18.90
N HIS A 43 28.86 -3.74 19.18
CA HIS A 43 27.89 -4.25 18.20
C HIS A 43 27.19 -3.17 17.36
N LYS A 44 27.16 -1.91 17.81
CA LYS A 44 26.30 -0.85 17.24
C LYS A 44 26.47 -0.68 15.73
N LYS A 45 27.70 -0.76 15.22
CA LYS A 45 27.97 -0.59 13.78
C LYS A 45 27.37 -1.74 12.97
N ASP A 46 27.64 -2.97 13.37
CA ASP A 46 27.17 -4.16 12.68
C ASP A 46 25.65 -4.34 12.83
N CYS A 47 25.11 -4.00 14.00
CA CYS A 47 23.68 -3.93 14.28
C CYS A 47 22.96 -3.00 13.28
N LYS A 48 23.45 -1.76 13.14
CA LYS A 48 22.87 -0.80 12.19
C LYS A 48 22.95 -1.27 10.74
N LYS A 49 24.10 -1.85 10.36
CA LYS A 49 24.29 -2.39 9.00
C LYS A 49 23.28 -3.49 8.72
N ARG A 50 23.17 -4.47 9.62
CA ARG A 50 22.24 -5.58 9.43
C ARG A 50 20.78 -5.16 9.54
N ALA A 51 20.43 -4.22 10.41
CA ALA A 51 19.09 -3.65 10.47
C ALA A 51 18.69 -3.02 9.13
N ALA A 52 19.62 -2.30 8.48
CA ALA A 52 19.38 -1.74 7.15
C ALA A 52 19.25 -2.83 6.07
N GLU A 53 20.03 -3.91 6.14
CA GLU A 53 19.89 -5.06 5.23
C GLU A 53 18.55 -5.76 5.41
N LEU A 54 18.12 -6.04 6.64
CA LEU A 54 16.80 -6.63 6.94
C LEU A 54 15.67 -5.72 6.45
N ARG A 55 15.81 -4.40 6.65
CA ARG A 55 14.85 -3.43 6.15
C ARG A 55 14.78 -3.46 4.62
N ASP A 56 15.92 -3.56 3.93
CA ASP A 56 15.96 -3.72 2.47
C ASP A 56 15.39 -5.06 1.99
N GLU A 57 15.61 -6.16 2.73
CA GLU A 57 15.03 -7.47 2.43
C GLU A 57 13.49 -7.40 2.47
N ILE A 58 12.92 -6.75 3.48
CA ILE A 58 11.47 -6.51 3.59
C ILE A 58 11.01 -5.56 2.49
N LEU A 59 11.71 -4.44 2.32
CA LEU A 59 11.35 -3.43 1.33
C LEU A 59 11.37 -4.00 -0.08
N PHE A 60 12.33 -4.82 -0.49
CA PHE A 60 12.38 -5.35 -1.85
C PHE A 60 11.70 -6.71 -2.05
N LYS A 61 11.02 -7.23 -1.03
CA LYS A 61 10.15 -8.39 -1.19
C LYS A 61 8.99 -8.04 -2.13
N GLN A 62 8.79 -8.86 -3.16
CA GLN A 62 7.64 -8.72 -4.06
C GLN A 62 6.35 -9.08 -3.31
N PRO A 63 5.37 -8.17 -3.22
CA PRO A 63 4.07 -8.49 -2.65
C PRO A 63 3.24 -9.35 -3.62
N GLU A 64 2.35 -10.18 -3.07
CA GLU A 64 1.49 -11.12 -3.82
C GLU A 64 0.44 -10.40 -4.65
N SER A 65 -0.13 -9.32 -4.11
CA SER A 65 -1.12 -8.47 -4.76
C SER A 65 -0.86 -6.99 -4.47
N SER A 66 -1.63 -6.10 -5.10
CA SER A 66 -1.67 -4.71 -4.67
C SER A 66 -2.35 -4.57 -3.30
N HIS A 67 -2.08 -3.45 -2.65
CA HIS A 67 -2.72 -3.08 -1.38
C HIS A 67 -4.25 -2.93 -1.44
N ASP A 68 -4.82 -2.74 -2.63
CA ASP A 68 -6.28 -2.69 -2.83
C ASP A 68 -6.94 -4.05 -2.56
N GLY A 69 -6.18 -5.15 -2.69
CA GLY A 69 -6.67 -6.50 -2.49
C GLY A 69 -7.68 -6.95 -3.55
N ASP A 70 -8.57 -7.86 -3.15
CA ASP A 70 -9.56 -8.46 -4.06
C ASP A 70 -10.93 -7.82 -3.91
N CYS A 71 -11.68 -7.80 -5.01
CA CYS A 71 -13.07 -7.38 -4.96
C CYS A 71 -13.88 -8.39 -4.12
N PRO A 72 -14.59 -7.97 -3.08
CA PRO A 72 -15.24 -8.89 -2.15
C PRO A 72 -16.48 -9.61 -2.72
N ILE A 73 -16.84 -9.32 -3.98
CA ILE A 73 -17.96 -9.96 -4.68
C ILE A 73 -17.47 -11.01 -5.67
N CYS A 74 -16.45 -10.70 -6.48
CA CYS A 74 -15.94 -11.61 -7.51
C CYS A 74 -14.62 -12.30 -7.15
N LEU A 75 -14.00 -11.90 -6.03
CA LEU A 75 -12.72 -12.39 -5.54
C LEU A 75 -11.56 -12.27 -6.54
N LEU A 76 -11.71 -11.39 -7.52
CA LEU A 76 -10.63 -11.02 -8.44
C LEU A 76 -9.93 -9.77 -7.93
N PRO A 77 -8.60 -9.66 -8.11
CA PRO A 77 -7.82 -8.46 -7.75
C PRO A 77 -8.48 -7.18 -8.24
N LEU A 78 -8.52 -6.17 -7.39
CA LEU A 78 -9.04 -4.85 -7.74
C LEU A 78 -8.08 -4.16 -8.73
N PRO A 79 -8.60 -3.50 -9.78
CA PRO A 79 -7.76 -2.70 -10.66
C PRO A 79 -7.14 -1.52 -9.91
N ILE A 80 -5.85 -1.22 -10.17
CA ILE A 80 -5.16 -0.04 -9.63
C ILE A 80 -5.81 1.28 -10.09
N ASP A 81 -6.45 1.27 -11.26
CA ASP A 81 -7.20 2.43 -11.75
C ASP A 81 -8.44 2.65 -10.88
N SER A 82 -8.39 3.68 -10.03
CA SER A 82 -9.47 4.06 -9.11
C SER A 82 -10.79 4.39 -9.83
N ARG A 83 -10.76 4.67 -11.14
CA ARG A 83 -11.99 4.85 -11.94
C ARG A 83 -12.71 3.52 -12.19
N LYS A 84 -12.07 2.38 -11.95
CA LYS A 84 -12.62 1.03 -12.16
C LYS A 84 -13.06 0.38 -10.84
N THR A 85 -13.05 1.13 -9.75
CA THR A 85 -13.52 0.71 -8.43
C THR A 85 -14.53 1.71 -7.88
N ILE A 86 -15.33 1.28 -6.92
CA ILE A 86 -16.39 2.08 -6.31
C ILE A 86 -16.37 1.84 -4.81
N LEU A 87 -16.26 2.92 -4.02
CA LEU A 87 -16.46 2.89 -2.59
C LEU A 87 -17.96 2.95 -2.28
N THR A 88 -18.42 2.05 -1.42
CA THR A 88 -19.82 2.00 -0.99
C THR A 88 -20.00 2.61 0.40
N GLY A 89 -20.79 3.67 0.50
CA GLY A 89 -20.96 4.43 1.74
C GLY A 89 -21.67 3.73 2.91
N CYS A 90 -22.43 2.65 2.64
CA CYS A 90 -23.13 1.91 3.70
C CYS A 90 -22.17 1.11 4.59
N CYS A 91 -21.10 0.58 4.01
CA CYS A 91 -20.22 -0.40 4.66
C CYS A 91 -18.74 -0.10 4.47
N SER A 92 -18.41 1.03 3.83
CA SER A 92 -17.05 1.43 3.48
C SER A 92 -16.30 0.27 2.84
N LYS A 93 -16.87 -0.29 1.78
CA LYS A 93 -16.22 -1.33 0.97
C LYS A 93 -16.01 -0.85 -0.44
N VAL A 94 -14.76 -0.96 -0.91
CA VAL A 94 -14.42 -0.89 -2.32
C VAL A 94 -14.79 -2.19 -3.04
N ILE A 95 -15.51 -2.04 -4.15
CA ILE A 95 -15.83 -3.13 -5.08
C ILE A 95 -15.40 -2.75 -6.49
N CYS A 96 -15.25 -3.74 -7.38
CA CYS A 96 -14.97 -3.44 -8.78
C CYS A 96 -16.22 -2.92 -9.51
N ASP A 97 -16.00 -1.99 -10.44
CA ASP A 97 -17.08 -1.40 -11.25
C ASP A 97 -17.84 -2.47 -12.06
N GLY A 98 -17.18 -3.56 -12.48
CA GLY A 98 -17.87 -4.68 -13.14
C GLY A 98 -18.95 -5.32 -12.27
N CYS A 99 -18.68 -5.57 -10.98
CA CYS A 99 -19.67 -6.12 -10.06
C CYS A 99 -20.82 -5.14 -9.81
N ASN A 100 -20.49 -3.84 -9.67
CA ASN A 100 -21.49 -2.80 -9.51
C ASN A 100 -22.38 -2.66 -10.76
N PHE A 101 -21.78 -2.60 -11.94
CA PHE A 101 -22.47 -2.54 -13.22
C PHE A 101 -23.39 -3.74 -13.42
N ALA A 102 -22.89 -4.97 -13.20
CA ALA A 102 -23.68 -6.18 -13.33
C ALA A 102 -24.88 -6.19 -12.35
N TYR A 103 -24.71 -5.63 -11.16
CA TYR A 103 -25.80 -5.43 -10.21
C TYR A 103 -26.84 -4.43 -10.73
N ILE A 104 -26.42 -3.23 -11.16
CA ILE A 104 -27.31 -2.18 -11.69
C ILE A 104 -28.12 -2.71 -12.88
N MET A 105 -27.48 -3.45 -13.78
CA MET A 105 -28.13 -4.00 -14.97
C MET A 105 -29.19 -5.06 -14.67
N ARG A 106 -29.11 -5.77 -13.53
CA ARG A 106 -30.13 -6.75 -13.13
C ARG A 106 -31.25 -6.14 -12.30
N GLU A 107 -30.91 -5.33 -11.31
CA GLU A 107 -31.84 -4.94 -10.25
C GLU A 107 -32.48 -3.57 -10.48
N CYS A 108 -31.80 -2.66 -11.19
CA CYS A 108 -32.26 -1.28 -11.37
C CYS A 108 -33.04 -1.04 -12.68
N GLN A 109 -33.28 -2.08 -13.49
CA GLN A 109 -34.10 -1.97 -14.71
C GLN A 109 -35.61 -1.83 -14.42
N GLY A 110 -36.06 -2.12 -13.18
CA GLY A 110 -37.49 -2.19 -12.81
C GLY A 110 -37.94 -1.25 -11.70
N SER A 111 -37.32 -0.07 -11.53
CA SER A 111 -37.73 0.94 -10.52
C SER A 111 -37.61 0.51 -9.06
N LYS A 112 -36.72 -0.44 -8.73
CA LYS A 112 -36.38 -0.75 -7.33
C LYS A 112 -35.38 0.29 -6.81
N ALA A 113 -35.54 0.68 -5.55
CA ALA A 113 -34.55 1.51 -4.86
C ALA A 113 -33.17 0.82 -4.94
N PRO A 114 -32.11 1.54 -5.33
CA PRO A 114 -30.78 0.95 -5.42
C PRO A 114 -30.38 0.48 -4.01
N ILE A 115 -29.93 -0.78 -3.91
CA ILE A 115 -29.28 -1.32 -2.71
C ILE A 115 -27.81 -1.55 -3.00
N CYS A 116 -26.98 -1.52 -1.97
CA CYS A 116 -25.56 -1.78 -2.09
C CYS A 116 -25.34 -3.23 -2.54
N PRO A 117 -24.56 -3.47 -3.60
CA PRO A 117 -24.31 -4.81 -4.11
C PRO A 117 -23.56 -5.70 -3.10
N PHE A 118 -22.89 -5.11 -2.11
CA PHE A 118 -22.20 -5.84 -1.05
C PHE A 118 -23.06 -6.00 0.21
N CYS A 119 -23.41 -4.89 0.88
CA CYS A 119 -24.07 -4.91 2.19
C CYS A 119 -25.61 -5.10 2.11
N ARG A 120 -26.20 -5.00 0.90
CA ARG A 120 -27.65 -5.05 0.64
C ARG A 120 -28.50 -3.97 1.31
N HIS A 121 -27.87 -3.01 1.99
CA HIS A 121 -28.54 -1.82 2.53
C HIS A 121 -28.97 -0.87 1.41
N LEU A 122 -30.02 -0.08 1.62
CA LEU A 122 -30.48 0.93 0.65
C LEU A 122 -29.37 1.96 0.39
N THR A 123 -29.17 2.31 -0.88
CA THR A 123 -28.13 3.26 -1.33
C THR A 123 -28.70 4.55 -1.91
N ASP A 124 -30.03 4.71 -1.94
CA ASP A 124 -30.67 6.02 -2.18
C ASP A 124 -30.57 6.89 -0.93
N MET A 125 -29.32 7.12 -0.50
CA MET A 125 -29.00 7.88 0.69
C MET A 125 -28.58 9.29 0.26
N SER A 126 -29.14 10.29 0.92
CA SER A 126 -28.70 11.67 0.71
C SER A 126 -27.22 11.82 1.06
N LYS A 127 -26.57 12.88 0.56
CA LYS A 127 -25.18 13.20 0.95
C LYS A 127 -25.01 13.28 2.48
N GLU A 128 -26.04 13.72 3.19
CA GLU A 128 -26.03 13.81 4.65
C GLU A 128 -26.04 12.43 5.30
N GLU A 129 -26.83 11.51 4.78
CA GLU A 129 -26.89 10.14 5.29
C GLU A 129 -25.62 9.36 4.98
N TYR A 130 -25.03 9.57 3.79
CA TYR A 130 -23.69 9.07 3.47
C TYR A 130 -22.67 9.53 4.51
N ARG A 131 -22.61 10.84 4.78
CA ARG A 131 -21.70 11.42 5.78
C ARG A 131 -21.94 10.86 7.17
N ARG A 132 -23.21 10.71 7.58
CA ARG A 132 -23.58 10.14 8.87
C ARG A 132 -23.07 8.69 9.01
N ASN A 133 -23.24 7.88 7.97
CA ASN A 133 -22.78 6.50 7.98
C ASN A 133 -21.26 6.41 7.97
N LEU A 134 -20.58 7.26 7.19
CA LEU A 134 -19.12 7.38 7.22
C LEU A 134 -18.61 7.72 8.63
N MET A 135 -19.22 8.70 9.31
CA MET A 135 -18.83 9.08 10.68
C MET A 135 -19.02 7.93 11.67
N LYS A 136 -20.12 7.17 11.59
CA LYS A 136 -20.30 5.97 12.43
C LYS A 136 -19.19 4.93 12.22
N ARG A 137 -18.70 4.78 10.99
CA ARG A 137 -17.59 3.86 10.67
C ARG A 137 -16.27 4.37 11.24
N ILE A 138 -16.03 5.68 11.18
CA ILE A 138 -14.86 6.33 11.80
C ILE A 138 -14.88 6.13 13.32
N GLU A 139 -16.03 6.33 13.98
CA GLU A 139 -16.21 6.07 15.42
C GLU A 139 -15.95 4.59 15.78
N ALA A 140 -16.20 3.68 14.84
CA ALA A 140 -15.90 2.26 14.96
C ALA A 140 -14.46 1.87 14.54
N ASN A 141 -13.56 2.86 14.39
CA ASN A 141 -12.16 2.65 13.98
C ASN A 141 -12.01 1.93 12.63
N ASP A 142 -12.88 2.23 11.66
CA ASP A 142 -12.71 1.77 10.28
C ASP A 142 -11.66 2.63 9.56
N PRO A 143 -10.48 2.09 9.22
CA PRO A 143 -9.42 2.88 8.61
C PRO A 143 -9.72 3.30 7.17
N GLU A 144 -10.50 2.52 6.41
CA GLU A 144 -10.92 2.86 5.05
C GLU A 144 -11.84 4.08 5.08
N ALA A 145 -12.75 4.11 6.06
CA ALA A 145 -13.60 5.28 6.33
C ALA A 145 -12.79 6.51 6.77
N MET A 146 -11.80 6.33 7.64
CA MET A 146 -10.90 7.42 8.06
C MET A 146 -10.11 7.98 6.89
N SER A 147 -9.51 7.13 6.07
CA SER A 147 -8.77 7.56 4.88
C SER A 147 -9.66 8.30 3.89
N HIS A 148 -10.89 7.82 3.66
CA HIS A 148 -11.85 8.53 2.81
C HIS A 148 -12.20 9.92 3.36
N LYS A 149 -12.41 10.04 4.67
CA LYS A 149 -12.63 11.35 5.31
C LYS A 149 -11.39 12.26 5.21
N GLY A 150 -10.20 11.70 5.27
CA GLY A 150 -8.95 12.42 5.01
C GLY A 150 -8.91 13.01 3.59
N PHE A 151 -9.32 12.21 2.59
CA PHE A 151 -9.41 12.65 1.20
C PHE A 151 -10.44 13.77 0.99
N ASP A 152 -11.59 13.68 1.65
CA ASP A 152 -12.61 14.75 1.63
C ASP A 152 -12.04 16.05 2.21
N CYS A 153 -11.38 15.98 3.37
CA CYS A 153 -10.75 17.15 4.00
C CYS A 153 -9.65 17.76 3.11
N GLU A 154 -8.81 16.93 2.49
CA GLU A 154 -7.77 17.37 1.56
C GLU A 154 -8.37 18.08 0.34
N SER A 155 -9.44 17.52 -0.24
CA SER A 155 -10.16 18.11 -1.38
C SER A 155 -10.83 19.45 -1.03
N GLU A 156 -11.21 19.63 0.24
CA GLU A 156 -11.76 20.87 0.78
C GLU A 156 -10.66 21.88 1.21
N GLY A 157 -9.38 21.49 1.15
CA GLY A 157 -8.23 22.30 1.56
C GLY A 157 -7.96 22.32 3.07
N ASP A 158 -8.65 21.49 3.85
CA ASP A 158 -8.40 21.30 5.29
C ASP A 158 -7.34 20.21 5.51
N TYR A 159 -6.09 20.57 5.20
CA TYR A 159 -4.97 19.65 5.28
C TYR A 159 -4.62 19.21 6.72
N ILE A 160 -4.95 20.02 7.74
CA ILE A 160 -4.70 19.66 9.14
C ILE A 160 -5.61 18.50 9.54
N SER A 161 -6.90 18.59 9.21
CA SER A 161 -7.83 17.48 9.44
C SER A 161 -7.45 16.27 8.60
N ALA A 162 -7.08 16.47 7.32
CA ALA A 162 -6.63 15.38 6.45
C ALA A 162 -5.45 14.60 7.05
N PHE A 163 -4.41 15.33 7.51
CA PHE A 163 -3.27 14.75 8.20
C PHE A 163 -3.70 13.93 9.43
N GLY A 164 -4.60 14.46 10.24
CA GLY A 164 -5.13 13.77 11.43
C GLY A 164 -5.87 12.47 11.10
N TYR A 165 -6.70 12.47 10.06
CA TYR A 165 -7.43 11.27 9.64
C TYR A 165 -6.52 10.22 9.02
N TYR A 166 -5.59 10.62 8.14
CA TYR A 166 -4.64 9.69 7.55
C TYR A 166 -3.70 9.10 8.61
N SER A 167 -3.24 9.90 9.58
CA SER A 167 -2.41 9.41 10.71
C SER A 167 -3.10 8.29 11.48
N LYS A 168 -4.37 8.49 11.87
CA LYS A 168 -5.17 7.45 12.53
C LYS A 168 -5.36 6.21 11.68
N ALA A 169 -5.60 6.37 10.38
CA ALA A 169 -5.72 5.23 9.46
C ALA A 169 -4.39 4.45 9.34
N THR A 170 -3.23 5.12 9.36
CA THR A 170 -1.92 4.44 9.36
C THR A 170 -1.64 3.67 10.65
N GLU A 171 -2.05 4.18 11.81
CA GLU A 171 -1.95 3.46 13.09
C GLU A 171 -2.75 2.15 13.09
N LEU A 172 -3.79 2.09 12.27
CA LEU A 172 -4.62 0.90 12.04
C LEU A 172 -4.14 0.02 10.87
N GLY A 173 -2.97 0.34 10.30
CA GLY A 173 -2.32 -0.46 9.25
C GLY A 173 -2.85 -0.23 7.83
N TYR A 174 -3.55 0.88 7.57
CA TYR A 174 -4.11 1.15 6.24
C TYR A 174 -3.07 1.75 5.29
N VAL A 175 -2.74 0.96 4.26
CA VAL A 175 -1.62 1.22 3.36
C VAL A 175 -1.79 2.49 2.51
N GLU A 176 -2.99 2.76 1.98
CA GLU A 176 -3.24 3.97 1.17
C GLU A 176 -3.04 5.25 2.02
N ALA A 177 -3.35 5.22 3.32
CA ALA A 177 -3.13 6.38 4.18
C ALA A 177 -1.64 6.74 4.34
N HIS A 178 -0.73 5.76 4.28
CA HIS A 178 0.71 6.05 4.22
C HIS A 178 1.06 6.80 2.92
N PHE A 179 0.49 6.40 1.78
CA PHE A 179 0.72 7.11 0.52
C PHE A 179 0.19 8.55 0.59
N SER A 180 -1.01 8.78 1.14
CA SER A 180 -1.54 10.13 1.34
C SER A 180 -0.66 10.98 2.26
N LEU A 181 -0.21 10.45 3.41
CA LEU A 181 0.70 11.16 4.31
C LEU A 181 2.03 11.53 3.64
N SER A 182 2.55 10.67 2.76
CA SER A 182 3.77 11.00 2.02
C SER A 182 3.59 12.24 1.13
N GLY A 183 2.40 12.40 0.52
CA GLY A 183 2.05 13.60 -0.26
C GLY A 183 2.02 14.85 0.62
N LEU A 184 1.37 14.77 1.79
CA LEU A 184 1.31 15.90 2.72
C LEU A 184 2.70 16.35 3.20
N TYR A 185 3.59 15.39 3.53
CA TYR A 185 4.97 15.70 3.91
C TYR A 185 5.81 16.25 2.74
N ARG A 186 5.56 15.81 1.51
CA ARG A 186 6.26 16.31 0.32
C ARG A 186 5.92 17.77 0.01
N GLU A 187 4.64 18.10 0.12
CA GLU A 187 4.11 19.43 -0.20
C GLU A 187 4.12 20.40 1.00
N GLY A 188 4.27 19.90 2.23
CA GLY A 188 4.16 20.72 3.44
C GLY A 188 2.72 21.17 3.73
N GLN A 189 1.75 20.32 3.41
CA GLN A 189 0.32 20.62 3.54
C GLN A 189 -0.23 20.08 4.85
N GLY A 190 -0.65 20.98 5.76
CA GLY A 190 -1.13 20.60 7.09
C GLY A 190 -0.04 20.10 8.04
N VAL A 191 1.20 19.99 7.56
CA VAL A 191 2.39 19.57 8.29
C VAL A 191 3.62 20.23 7.67
N GLU A 192 4.71 20.39 8.44
CA GLU A 192 5.99 20.87 7.89
C GLU A 192 6.53 19.89 6.85
N LYS A 193 7.11 20.43 5.77
CA LYS A 193 7.75 19.63 4.73
C LYS A 193 8.93 18.83 5.31
N ASP A 194 8.93 17.52 5.08
CA ASP A 194 9.97 16.63 5.60
C ASP A 194 10.20 15.44 4.63
N GLU A 195 11.28 15.50 3.86
CA GLU A 195 11.66 14.48 2.87
C GLU A 195 11.94 13.12 3.52
N LYS A 196 12.45 13.08 4.76
CA LYS A 196 12.71 11.81 5.44
C LYS A 196 11.41 11.13 5.84
N LYS A 197 10.43 11.90 6.29
CA LYS A 197 9.09 11.38 6.61
C LYS A 197 8.31 11.01 5.35
N GLU A 198 8.43 11.79 4.28
CA GLU A 198 7.90 11.41 2.96
C GLU A 198 8.42 10.01 2.56
N VAL A 199 9.74 9.83 2.53
CA VAL A 199 10.37 8.56 2.15
C VAL A 199 9.95 7.43 3.10
N HIS A 200 9.89 7.68 4.41
CA HIS A 200 9.42 6.70 5.38
C HIS A 200 8.00 6.22 5.07
N HIS A 201 7.05 7.14 4.88
CA HIS A 201 5.67 6.77 4.54
C HIS A 201 5.56 6.09 3.17
N LEU A 202 6.36 6.50 2.19
CA LEU A 202 6.43 5.79 0.91
C LEU A 202 6.96 4.36 1.07
N GLU A 203 7.97 4.13 1.91
CA GLU A 203 8.51 2.80 2.17
C GLU A 203 7.47 1.89 2.84
N GLU A 204 6.77 2.37 3.86
CA GLU A 204 5.70 1.60 4.52
C GLU A 204 4.57 1.27 3.54
N ALA A 205 4.14 2.24 2.72
CA ALA A 205 3.14 1.99 1.68
C ALA A 205 3.64 0.97 0.64
N ALA A 206 4.91 1.08 0.25
CA ALA A 206 5.54 0.17 -0.70
C ALA A 206 5.66 -1.26 -0.15
N ILE A 207 6.00 -1.43 1.12
CA ILE A 207 6.00 -2.71 1.84
C ILE A 207 4.59 -3.31 1.84
N GLY A 208 3.56 -2.48 2.07
CA GLY A 208 2.15 -2.86 2.00
C GLY A 208 1.61 -3.14 0.59
N GLY A 209 2.44 -3.10 -0.46
CA GLY A 209 2.02 -3.41 -1.83
C GLY A 209 1.41 -2.25 -2.61
N HIS A 210 1.69 -1.00 -2.21
CA HIS A 210 1.19 0.18 -2.91
C HIS A 210 2.01 0.49 -4.19
N PRO A 211 1.43 0.39 -5.41
CA PRO A 211 2.20 0.51 -6.65
C PRO A 211 2.67 1.93 -6.96
N LYS A 212 1.86 2.97 -6.65
CA LYS A 212 2.28 4.37 -6.82
C LYS A 212 3.36 4.79 -5.83
N ALA A 213 3.28 4.38 -4.56
CA ALA A 213 4.33 4.62 -3.59
C ALA A 213 5.68 4.02 -4.05
N ARG A 214 5.63 2.78 -4.56
CA ARG A 214 6.79 2.13 -5.19
C ARG A 214 7.35 2.94 -6.36
N HIS A 215 6.49 3.44 -7.25
CA HIS A 215 6.90 4.29 -8.37
C HIS A 215 7.61 5.56 -7.88
N ASN A 216 7.04 6.25 -6.89
CA ASN A 216 7.60 7.46 -6.31
C ASN A 216 8.98 7.19 -5.66
N LEU A 217 9.14 6.08 -4.93
CA LEU A 217 10.46 5.66 -4.44
C LEU A 217 11.44 5.43 -5.58
N GLY A 218 11.01 4.80 -6.67
CA GLY A 218 11.83 4.66 -7.87
C GLY A 218 12.36 6.01 -8.36
N PHE A 219 11.51 7.03 -8.42
CA PHE A 219 11.91 8.38 -8.81
C PHE A 219 12.85 9.06 -7.80
N VAL A 220 12.57 8.95 -6.50
CA VAL A 220 13.44 9.46 -5.43
C VAL A 220 14.83 8.83 -5.51
N GLU A 221 14.90 7.52 -5.75
CA GLU A 221 16.16 6.79 -5.88
C GLU A 221 16.95 7.18 -7.14
N LEU A 222 16.27 7.43 -8.28
CA LEU A 222 16.91 7.97 -9.49
C LEU A 222 17.50 9.36 -9.23
N LYS A 223 16.72 10.26 -8.62
CA LYS A 223 17.17 11.62 -8.28
C LYS A 223 18.41 11.61 -7.38
N ASN A 224 18.50 10.63 -6.49
CA ASN A 224 19.64 10.44 -5.59
C ASN A 224 20.80 9.63 -6.20
N GLY A 225 20.75 9.29 -7.49
CA GLY A 225 21.80 8.53 -8.19
C GLY A 225 21.87 7.04 -7.81
N ARG A 226 20.89 6.52 -7.07
CA ARG A 226 20.85 5.13 -6.58
C ARG A 226 20.09 4.24 -7.58
N HIS A 227 20.58 4.19 -8.82
CA HIS A 227 19.87 3.62 -9.96
C HIS A 227 19.47 2.14 -9.76
N ALA A 228 20.35 1.33 -9.18
CA ALA A 228 20.06 -0.08 -8.92
C ALA A 228 18.85 -0.27 -7.97
N ARG A 229 18.71 0.59 -6.96
CA ARG A 229 17.54 0.59 -6.06
C ARG A 229 16.30 1.05 -6.79
N ALA A 230 16.41 2.14 -7.57
CA ALA A 230 15.30 2.66 -8.35
C ALA A 230 14.69 1.60 -9.26
N VAL A 231 15.53 0.89 -10.02
CA VAL A 231 15.09 -0.17 -10.94
C VAL A 231 14.34 -1.27 -10.19
N LYS A 232 14.81 -1.70 -9.01
CA LYS A 232 14.09 -2.67 -8.18
C LYS A 232 12.69 -2.19 -7.80
N HIS A 233 12.55 -0.93 -7.33
CA HIS A 233 11.24 -0.35 -7.02
C HIS A 233 10.31 -0.34 -8.23
N LEU A 234 10.82 0.07 -9.39
CA LEU A 234 10.05 0.17 -10.62
C LEU A 234 9.62 -1.20 -11.15
N ILE A 235 10.48 -2.21 -11.07
CA ILE A 235 10.13 -3.59 -11.44
C ILE A 235 8.99 -4.10 -10.56
N ILE A 236 9.07 -3.91 -9.24
CA ILE A 236 8.01 -4.34 -8.32
C ILE A 236 6.70 -3.62 -8.63
N ALA A 237 6.74 -2.29 -8.84
CA ALA A 237 5.55 -1.52 -9.21
C ALA A 237 4.94 -1.97 -10.55
N ALA A 238 5.77 -2.24 -11.56
CA ALA A 238 5.34 -2.75 -12.85
C ALA A 238 4.68 -4.12 -12.70
N LYS A 239 5.27 -5.04 -11.91
CA LYS A 239 4.70 -6.35 -11.62
C LYS A 239 3.37 -6.29 -10.87
N LEU A 240 3.09 -5.19 -10.17
CA LEU A 240 1.78 -4.94 -9.57
C LEU A 240 0.75 -4.40 -10.56
N GLY A 241 1.16 -4.04 -11.78
CA GLY A 241 0.28 -3.50 -12.83
C GLY A 241 0.37 -1.98 -13.01
N HIS A 242 1.39 -1.30 -12.47
CA HIS A 242 1.51 0.15 -12.60
C HIS A 242 2.13 0.59 -13.93
N ASP A 243 1.31 1.16 -14.82
CA ASP A 243 1.69 1.53 -16.19
C ASP A 243 2.86 2.54 -16.25
N MET A 244 2.81 3.61 -15.44
CA MET A 244 3.88 4.63 -15.48
C MET A 244 5.24 4.08 -15.03
N SER A 245 5.27 3.00 -14.24
CA SER A 245 6.52 2.32 -13.88
C SER A 245 7.10 1.54 -15.05
N VAL A 246 6.25 0.94 -15.89
CA VAL A 246 6.68 0.32 -17.14
C VAL A 246 7.27 1.36 -18.08
N ASP A 247 6.63 2.52 -18.21
CA ASP A 247 7.14 3.60 -19.07
C ASP A 247 8.48 4.15 -18.58
N LEU A 248 8.63 4.35 -17.27
CA LEU A 248 9.91 4.75 -16.71
C LEU A 248 10.98 3.66 -16.88
N LEU A 249 10.63 2.37 -16.74
CA LEU A 249 11.55 1.27 -17.03
C LEU A 249 11.99 1.24 -18.49
N LYS A 250 11.14 1.61 -19.46
CA LYS A 250 11.54 1.73 -20.87
C LYS A 250 12.65 2.77 -21.05
N LEU A 251 12.55 3.90 -20.34
CA LEU A 251 13.59 4.93 -20.35
C LEU A 251 14.88 4.40 -19.71
N CYS A 252 14.79 3.80 -18.52
CA CYS A 252 15.95 3.20 -17.86
C CYS A 252 16.61 2.08 -18.69
N TYR A 253 15.83 1.29 -19.43
CA TYR A 253 16.34 0.28 -20.34
C TYR A 253 17.14 0.89 -21.51
N ARG A 254 16.62 1.97 -22.11
CA ARG A 254 17.32 2.72 -23.16
C ARG A 254 18.65 3.30 -22.66
N ASP A 255 18.68 3.73 -21.42
CA ASP A 255 19.86 4.32 -20.78
C ASP A 255 20.83 3.25 -20.23
N GLY A 256 20.57 1.96 -20.46
CA GLY A 256 21.42 0.85 -20.05
C GLY A 256 21.40 0.55 -18.54
N LEU A 257 20.43 1.08 -17.80
CA LEU A 257 20.29 0.90 -16.35
C LEU A 257 19.56 -0.37 -15.96
N VAL A 258 18.87 -1.01 -16.91
CA VAL A 258 18.09 -2.24 -16.70
C VAL A 258 18.56 -3.31 -17.69
N SER A 259 18.73 -4.55 -17.22
CA SER A 259 19.02 -5.67 -18.11
C SER A 259 17.82 -6.00 -18.99
N LYS A 260 18.06 -6.65 -20.14
CA LYS A 260 16.98 -7.10 -21.02
C LYS A 260 16.08 -8.12 -20.31
N GLU A 261 16.68 -8.99 -19.51
CA GLU A 261 16.03 -10.04 -18.75
C GLU A 261 15.08 -9.44 -17.69
N ASP A 262 15.56 -8.45 -16.93
CA ASP A 262 14.76 -7.77 -15.90
C ASP A 262 13.62 -6.97 -16.51
N PHE A 263 13.89 -6.24 -17.60
CA PHE A 263 12.86 -5.48 -18.29
C PHE A 263 11.77 -6.41 -18.84
N ALA A 264 12.15 -7.52 -19.47
CA ALA A 264 11.19 -8.52 -19.95
C ALA A 264 10.41 -9.17 -18.80
N ALA A 265 11.04 -9.41 -17.64
CA ALA A 265 10.36 -9.93 -16.46
C ALA A 265 9.34 -8.93 -15.88
N ALA A 266 9.66 -7.63 -15.90
CA ALA A 266 8.73 -6.59 -15.49
C ALA A 266 7.50 -6.52 -16.42
N LEU A 267 7.69 -6.60 -17.73
CA LEU A 267 6.59 -6.63 -18.71
C LEU A 267 5.70 -7.86 -18.54
N ARG A 268 6.27 -9.04 -18.32
CA ARG A 268 5.50 -10.27 -18.08
C ARG A 268 4.65 -10.17 -16.80
N GLY A 269 5.24 -9.66 -15.72
CA GLY A 269 4.50 -9.49 -14.47
C GLY A 269 3.40 -8.43 -14.57
N HIS A 270 3.67 -7.32 -15.26
CA HIS A 270 2.67 -6.30 -15.56
C HIS A 270 1.48 -6.87 -16.34
N GLN A 271 1.75 -7.65 -17.39
CA GLN A 271 0.71 -8.34 -18.16
C GLN A 271 -0.10 -9.32 -17.30
N ALA A 272 0.58 -10.11 -16.45
CA ALA A 272 -0.10 -11.03 -15.54
C ALA A 272 -1.01 -10.31 -14.54
N ALA A 273 -0.57 -9.18 -13.98
CA ALA A 273 -1.41 -8.35 -13.11
C ALA A 273 -2.63 -7.81 -13.87
N ALA A 274 -2.45 -7.31 -15.09
CA ALA A 274 -3.56 -6.83 -15.93
C ALA A 274 -4.56 -7.95 -16.22
N ASP A 275 -4.08 -9.15 -16.59
CA ASP A 275 -4.92 -10.31 -16.89
C ASP A 275 -5.69 -10.81 -15.66
N ALA A 276 -5.07 -10.81 -14.48
CA ALA A 276 -5.72 -11.18 -13.23
C ALA A 276 -6.93 -10.29 -12.88
N THR A 277 -6.96 -9.05 -13.39
CA THR A 277 -8.10 -8.14 -13.18
C THR A 277 -9.22 -8.29 -14.20
N LYS A 278 -9.09 -9.11 -15.25
CA LYS A 278 -10.11 -9.20 -16.30
C LYS A 278 -11.34 -9.98 -15.85
N SER A 279 -12.51 -9.49 -16.23
CA SER A 279 -13.76 -10.26 -16.15
C SER A 279 -14.76 -9.77 -17.19
N PRO A 280 -15.69 -10.63 -17.65
CA PRO A 280 -16.72 -10.23 -18.61
C PRO A 280 -17.53 -9.02 -18.13
N GLN A 281 -17.79 -8.92 -16.83
CA GLN A 281 -18.54 -7.80 -16.25
C GLN A 281 -17.74 -6.50 -16.24
N ARG A 282 -16.42 -6.56 -15.99
CA ARG A 282 -15.53 -5.38 -16.02
C ARG A 282 -15.36 -4.88 -17.46
N GLU A 283 -15.25 -5.79 -18.42
CA GLU A 283 -15.20 -5.46 -19.85
C GLU A 283 -16.52 -4.82 -20.32
N ALA A 284 -17.66 -5.39 -19.95
CA ALA A 284 -18.97 -4.82 -20.27
C ALA A 284 -19.16 -3.42 -19.64
N ALA A 285 -18.74 -3.23 -18.39
CA ALA A 285 -18.79 -1.92 -17.72
C ALA A 285 -17.90 -0.88 -18.41
N GLU A 286 -16.70 -1.28 -18.87
CA GLU A 286 -15.80 -0.42 -19.62
C GLU A 286 -16.39 0.01 -20.98
N VAL A 287 -16.98 -0.92 -21.72
CA VAL A 287 -17.69 -0.63 -22.97
C VAL A 287 -18.84 0.35 -22.72
N PHE A 288 -19.68 0.08 -21.72
CA PHE A 288 -20.80 0.96 -21.37
C PHE A 288 -20.34 2.39 -21.05
N ARG A 289 -19.24 2.53 -20.29
CA ARG A 289 -18.67 3.83 -19.91
C ARG A 289 -18.11 4.60 -21.12
N LYS A 290 -17.45 3.90 -22.04
CA LYS A 290 -16.90 4.48 -23.29
C LYS A 290 -18.00 4.96 -24.24
N LEU A 291 -19.16 4.30 -24.24
CA LEU A 291 -20.32 4.67 -25.06
C LEU A 291 -21.10 5.89 -24.54
N GLY A 292 -20.66 6.53 -23.44
CA GLY A 292 -21.11 7.87 -23.10
C GLY A 292 -22.49 7.97 -22.42
N PHE A 293 -23.03 6.88 -21.86
CA PHE A 293 -24.18 6.96 -20.94
C PHE A 293 -23.75 7.53 -19.58
N ARG A 294 -23.22 8.76 -19.56
CA ARG A 294 -23.36 9.65 -18.40
C ARG A 294 -24.84 9.97 -18.34
N LYS A 295 -25.61 9.24 -17.52
CA LYS A 295 -26.89 9.78 -17.06
C LYS A 295 -26.57 11.08 -16.32
N SER A 296 -27.11 12.15 -16.87
CA SER A 296 -27.43 13.44 -16.26
C SER A 296 -27.77 13.34 -14.78
#